data_AF-A0A2V8FM64-F1
#
_entry.id   AF-A0A2V8FM64-F1
#
_cell.length_a   1.000
_cell.length_b   1.000
_cell.length_c   1.000
_cell.angle_alpha   90.00
_cell.angle_beta   90.00
_cell.angle_gamma   90.00
#
_symmetry.space_group_name_H-M   'P 1'
#
loop_
_entity.id
_entity.type
_entity.pdbx_description
1 polymer ?
#
loop_
_entity_poly.entity_id
_entity_poly.type
_entity_poly.pdbx_seq_one_letter_code
_entity_poly.pdbx_strand_id
1 'polypeptide(L)'
;MEMFRTLVKTDALAVENRMVAVRYFELRTLRGARRYSAEILLGPGDRIILDDDSVTNLEARTTCLVPATLHSRMLARAVAAA
;
A
#
# COMPACT_ATOMS: atom_id res chain seq x y z
N MET A 1 21.78 -7.95 8.43
CA MET A 1 21.85 -6.48 8.25
C MET A 1 20.43 -5.96 8.35
N GLU A 2 20.04 -5.42 9.51
CA GLU A 2 18.70 -4.88 9.71
C GLU A 2 18.57 -3.55 8.97
N MET A 3 17.75 -3.58 7.92
CA MET A 3 17.28 -2.37 7.25
C MET A 3 16.28 -1.70 8.19
N PHE A 4 16.66 -0.57 8.78
CA PHE A 4 15.77 0.18 9.66
C PHE A 4 14.62 0.76 8.84
N ARG A 5 13.44 0.16 8.99
CA ARG A 5 12.17 0.72 8.52
C ARG A 5 11.58 1.60 9.61
N THR A 6 11.26 2.83 9.28
CA THR A 6 10.60 3.76 10.21
C THR A 6 9.22 4.04 9.66
N LEU A 7 8.17 3.80 10.45
CA LEU A 7 6.82 4.22 10.10
C LEU A 7 6.78 5.75 10.08
N VAL A 8 6.48 6.34 8.93
CA VAL A 8 6.46 7.81 8.76
C VAL A 8 5.05 8.36 8.67
N LYS A 9 4.08 7.58 8.17
CA LYS A 9 2.69 7.99 8.05
C LYS A 9 1.75 6.79 8.09
N THR A 10 0.58 6.97 8.69
CA THR A 10 -0.56 6.08 8.52
C THR A 10 -1.71 6.84 7.88
N ASP A 11 -2.47 6.16 7.03
CA ASP A 11 -3.60 6.73 6.32
C ASP A 11 -4.71 5.68 6.18
N ALA A 12 -5.91 6.14 5.85
CA ALA A 12 -7.06 5.27 5.63
C ALA A 12 -7.86 5.75 4.42
N LEU A 13 -7.82 4.98 3.35
CA LEU A 13 -8.52 5.30 2.11
C LEU A 13 -9.95 4.76 2.16
N ALA A 14 -10.92 5.66 2.04
CA ALA A 14 -12.30 5.29 1.81
C ALA A 14 -12.48 4.84 0.36
N VAL A 15 -12.83 3.57 0.16
CA VAL A 15 -13.19 3.02 -1.13
C VAL A 15 -14.55 2.35 -1.01
N GLU A 16 -15.55 2.92 -1.69
CA GLU A 16 -16.96 2.54 -1.56
C GLU A 16 -17.38 2.51 -0.07
N ASN A 17 -17.75 1.35 0.45
CA ASN A 17 -18.22 1.15 1.81
C ASN A 17 -17.14 0.53 2.73
N ARG A 18 -15.86 0.69 2.38
CA ARG A 18 -14.72 0.12 3.11
C ARG A 18 -13.62 1.15 3.35
N MET A 19 -13.00 1.06 4.51
CA MET A 19 -11.77 1.78 4.84
C MET A 19 -10.58 0.84 4.66
N VAL A 20 -9.63 1.22 3.80
CA VAL A 20 -8.38 0.47 3.58
C VAL A 20 -7.25 1.19 4.28
N ALA A 21 -6.64 0.52 5.25
CA ALA A 21 -5.50 1.06 5.97
C ALA A 21 -4.24 1.04 5.10
N VAL A 22 -3.52 2.15 5.08
CA VAL A 22 -2.25 2.32 4.37
C VAL A 22 -1.20 2.79 5.36
N ARG A 23 0.00 2.20 5.30
CA ARG A 23 1.13 2.57 6.16
C ARG A 23 2.34 2.89 5.30
N TYR A 24 2.91 4.06 5.49
CA TYR A 24 4.09 4.51 4.76
C TYR A 24 5.31 4.40 5.65
N PHE A 25 6.38 3.83 5.12
CA PHE A 25 7.64 3.64 5.81
C PHE A 25 8.77 4.34 5.06
N GLU A 26 9.72 4.90 5.80
CA GLU A 26 11.04 5.29 5.29
C GLU A 26 12.00 4.13 5.51
N LEU A 27 12.74 3.78 4.47
CA LEU A 27 13.82 2.80 4.47
C LEU A 27 15.13 3.55 4.21
N ARG A 28 16.04 3.50 5.18
CA ARG A 28 17.40 4.03 5.00
C ARG A 28 18.31 2.93 4.52
N THR A 29 18.80 3.06 3.29
CA THR A 29 19.81 2.13 2.76
C THR A 29 21.19 2.43 3.36
N LEU A 30 22.06 1.43 3.42
CA LEU A 30 23.44 1.56 3.94
C LEU A 30 24.28 2.60 3.19
N ARG A 31 23.89 2.94 1.95
CA ARG A 31 24.55 3.95 1.11
C ARG A 31 23.95 5.35 1.27
N GLY A 32 23.06 5.55 2.24
CA GLY A 32 22.42 6.84 2.51
C GLY A 32 21.26 7.20 1.58
N ALA A 33 20.92 6.37 0.59
CA ALA A 33 19.73 6.59 -0.22
C ALA A 33 18.46 6.33 0.61
N ARG A 34 17.52 7.28 0.57
CA ARG A 34 16.18 7.14 1.15
C ARG A 34 15.28 6.44 0.15
N ARG A 35 14.60 5.40 0.60
CA ARG A 35 13.48 4.78 -0.11
C ARG A 35 12.27 4.86 0.77
N TYR A 36 11.10 4.83 0.16
CA TYR A 36 9.85 4.78 0.86
C TYR A 36 9.07 3.57 0.40
N SER A 37 8.27 3.01 1.30
CA SER A 37 7.35 1.93 0.97
C SER A 37 5.95 2.20 1.52
N ALA A 38 4.90 1.94 0.74
CA ALA A 38 3.53 1.93 1.21
C ALA A 38 3.05 0.47 1.36
N GLU A 39 2.56 0.12 2.54
CA GLU A 39 1.88 -1.14 2.82
C GLU A 39 0.36 -0.89 2.86
N ILE A 40 -0.36 -1.52 1.93
CA ILE A 40 -1.82 -1.47 1.83
C ILE A 40 -2.37 -2.75 2.44
N LEU A 41 -3.21 -2.62 3.47
CA LEU A 41 -3.80 -3.75 4.20
C LEU A 41 -5.21 -4.03 3.65
N LEU A 42 -5.34 -5.11 2.88
CA LEU A 42 -6.60 -5.52 2.25
C LEU A 42 -7.40 -6.52 3.10
N GLY A 43 -6.71 -7.23 3.99
CA GLY A 43 -7.30 -8.19 4.92
C GLY A 43 -6.25 -8.87 5.79
N PRO A 44 -6.64 -9.81 6.66
CA PRO A 44 -5.71 -10.57 7.49
C PRO A 44 -4.71 -11.35 6.63
N GLY A 45 -3.42 -10.98 6.72
CA GLY A 45 -2.34 -11.62 5.94
C GLY A 45 -2.22 -11.15 4.48
N ASP A 46 -3.18 -10.37 3.98
CA ASP A 46 -3.24 -9.89 2.60
C ASP A 46 -2.80 -8.43 2.53
N ARG A 47 -1.61 -8.22 1.97
CA ARG A 47 -0.95 -6.92 1.89
C ARG A 47 -0.36 -6.69 0.52
N ILE A 48 -0.45 -5.46 0.03
CA ILE A 48 0.30 -5.00 -1.13
C ILE A 48 1.38 -4.04 -0.64
N ILE A 49 2.59 -4.20 -1.18
CA ILE A 49 3.73 -3.34 -0.86
C ILE A 49 4.14 -2.62 -2.14
N LEU A 50 4.23 -1.30 -2.07
CA LEU A 50 4.71 -0.44 -3.15
C LEU A 50 5.97 0.27 -2.67
N ASP A 51 7.03 0.27 -3.47
CA ASP A 51 8.25 1.02 -3.20
C ASP A 51 8.36 2.22 -4.14
N ASP A 52 8.92 3.32 -3.62
CA ASP A 52 9.14 4.55 -4.38
C ASP A 52 10.26 5.40 -3.74
N ASP A 53 10.67 6.48 -4.42
CA ASP A 53 11.66 7.43 -3.92
C ASP A 53 11.05 8.60 -3.13
N SER A 54 9.71 8.75 -3.13
CA SER A 54 9.01 9.74 -2.31
C SER A 54 7.67 9.25 -1.74
N VAL A 55 7.31 9.76 -0.56
CA VAL A 55 6.00 9.49 0.07
C VAL A 55 4.86 10.05 -0.77
N THR A 56 5.02 11.24 -1.34
CA THR A 56 3.97 11.88 -2.16
C THR A 56 3.63 11.07 -3.40
N ASN A 57 4.63 10.46 -4.06
CA ASN A 57 4.36 9.58 -5.20
C ASN A 57 3.63 8.30 -4.75
N LEU A 58 4.01 7.73 -3.59
CA LEU A 58 3.29 6.60 -3.01
C LEU A 58 1.84 6.94 -2.68
N GLU A 59 1.55 8.14 -2.15
CA GLU A 59 0.19 8.58 -1.84
C GLU A 59 -0.66 8.67 -3.12
N ALA A 60 -0.12 9.30 -4.17
CA ALA A 60 -0.79 9.40 -5.46
C ALA A 60 -1.06 8.02 -6.07
N ARG A 61 -0.07 7.13 -6.05
CA ARG A 61 -0.20 5.74 -6.53
C ARG A 61 -1.21 4.95 -5.73
N THR A 62 -1.18 5.07 -4.41
CA THR A 62 -2.08 4.31 -3.52
C THR A 62 -3.53 4.74 -3.71
N THR A 63 -3.77 6.04 -3.92
CA THR A 63 -5.10 6.59 -4.22
C THR A 63 -5.70 5.99 -5.50
N CYS A 64 -4.87 5.69 -6.51
CA CYS A 64 -5.31 5.08 -7.76
C CYS A 64 -5.39 3.54 -7.69
N LEU A 65 -4.38 2.89 -7.10
CA LEU A 65 -4.22 1.44 -7.13
C LEU A 65 -5.15 0.71 -6.16
N VAL A 66 -5.47 1.31 -5.00
CA VAL A 66 -6.32 0.66 -4.00
C VAL A 66 -7.74 0.41 -4.55
N PRO A 67 -8.45 1.41 -5.12
CA PRO A 67 -9.72 1.16 -5.78
C PRO A 67 -9.63 0.12 -6.89
N ALA A 68 -8.67 0.28 -7.81
CA ALA A 68 -8.51 -0.63 -8.96
C ALA A 68 -8.31 -2.09 -8.51
N THR A 69 -7.50 -2.30 -7.47
CA THR A 69 -7.24 -3.63 -6.90
C THR A 69 -8.50 -4.22 -6.29
N LEU A 70 -9.25 -3.43 -5.51
CA LEU A 70 -10.47 -3.90 -4.87
C LEU A 70 -11.53 -4.29 -5.90
N HIS A 71 -11.76 -3.47 -6.92
CA HIS A 71 -12.70 -3.77 -7.99
C HIS A 71 -12.28 -5.01 -8.79
N SER A 72 -11.00 -5.11 -9.16
CA SER A 72 -10.50 -6.28 -9.91
C SER A 72 -10.72 -7.58 -9.13
N ARG A 73 -10.48 -7.57 -7.82
CA ARG A 73 -10.72 -8.73 -6.95
C ARG A 73 -12.20 -9.04 -6.76
N MET A 74 -13.05 -8.02 -6.69
CA MET A 74 -14.50 -8.21 -6.64
C MET A 74 -15.00 -8.91 -7.91
N LEU A 75 -14.58 -8.43 -9.08
CA LEU A 75 -14.91 -9.04 -10.37
C LEU A 75 -14.40 -10.48 -10.46
N ALA A 76 -13.15 -10.73 -10.08
CA ALA A 76 -12.57 -12.08 -10.09
C ALA A 76 -13.34 -13.05 -9.18
N ARG A 77 -13.80 -12.60 -8.01
CA ARG A 77 -14.62 -13.40 -7.10
C ARG A 77 -16.00 -13.71 -7.67
N ALA A 78 -16.63 -12.75 -8.34
CA ALA A 78 -17.93 -12.94 -8.98
C ALA A 78 -17.85 -14.00 -10.09
N VAL A 79 -16.80 -13.96 -10.92
CA VAL A 79 -16.57 -14.97 -11.98
C VAL A 79 -16.30 -16.35 -11.40
N ALA A 80 -15.53 -16.46 -10.33
CA ALA A 80 -15.23 -17.76 -9.70
C ALA A 80 -16.44 -18.41 -9.01
N ALA A 81 -17.49 -17.65 -8.72
CA ALA A 81 -18.73 -18.12 -8.09
C ALA A 81 -19.84 -18.46 -9.10
N ALA A 82 -19.63 -18.18 -10.38
CA ALA A 82 -20.55 -18.50 -11.49
C ALA A 82 -20.21 -19.85 -12.12
#